data_AF-A0A3D1YWM5-F1
#
_entry.id   AF-A0A3D1YWM5-F1
#
_cell.length_a   1.000
_cell.length_b   1.000
_cell.length_c   1.000
_cell.angle_alpha   90.00
_cell.angle_beta   90.00
_cell.angle_gamma   90.00
#
_symmetry.space_group_name_H-M   'P 1'
#
loop_
_entity.id
_entity.type
_entity.pdbx_description
1 polymer ?
#
loop_
_entity_poly.entity_id
_entity_poly.type
_entity_poly.pdbx_seq_one_letter_code
_entity_poly.pdbx_strand_id
1 'polypeptide(L)'
;MGIIFLLFLFSSMTSAYASEETLTASHLPPNNSSFSQGSTNVVGDVLYLYAPPGDGITVSDIVVRQSGSAADSDISLLKLIRDINGNGAYDLGLDEILASTTTAGGIASFPGLNLLVSPDTTETVLIAFDISASASTSASIQSNIIYAGGDILTIAPDTVADFGTLDGATMSITASADTLTVSHIPPADFA
;
A
#
# COMPACT_ATOMS: atom_id res chain seq x y z
N MET A 1 -5.22 -0.01 -75.61
CA MET A 1 -4.54 -0.96 -74.70
C MET A 1 -4.30 -0.21 -73.39
N GLY A 2 -5.29 -0.20 -72.49
CA GLY A 2 -5.22 0.58 -71.25
C GLY A 2 -4.70 -0.28 -70.11
N ILE A 3 -3.55 0.11 -69.54
CA ILE A 3 -3.00 -0.54 -68.35
C ILE A 3 -3.55 0.21 -67.14
N ILE A 4 -4.45 -0.44 -66.40
CA ILE A 4 -4.92 0.02 -65.09
C ILE A 4 -3.83 -0.32 -64.08
N PHE A 5 -3.20 0.71 -63.51
CA PHE A 5 -2.24 0.55 -62.42
C PHE A 5 -3.04 0.55 -61.10
N LEU A 6 -3.27 -0.63 -60.54
CA LEU A 6 -3.91 -0.79 -59.23
C LEU A 6 -2.89 -0.46 -58.14
N LEU A 7 -2.96 0.76 -57.61
CA LEU A 7 -2.15 1.20 -56.48
C LEU A 7 -2.69 0.55 -55.20
N PHE A 8 -2.02 -0.50 -54.72
CA PHE A 8 -2.27 -1.04 -53.40
C PHE A 8 -1.69 -0.07 -52.36
N LEU A 9 -2.55 0.73 -51.74
CA LEU A 9 -2.20 1.39 -50.47
C LEU A 9 -2.15 0.29 -49.41
N PHE A 10 -0.93 -0.14 -49.04
CA PHE A 10 -0.74 -0.82 -47.77
C PHE A 10 -0.96 0.22 -46.67
N SER A 11 -2.17 0.26 -46.12
CA SER A 11 -2.42 0.97 -44.87
C SER A 11 -1.55 0.31 -43.81
N SER A 12 -0.49 0.98 -43.36
CA SER A 12 0.31 0.53 -42.23
C SER A 12 -0.57 0.62 -40.98
N MET A 13 -1.23 -0.49 -40.63
CA MET A 13 -1.72 -0.67 -39.26
C MET A 13 -0.47 -0.69 -38.38
N THR A 14 -0.10 0.48 -37.86
CA THR A 14 0.70 0.50 -36.64
C THR A 14 -0.30 0.04 -35.57
N SER A 15 -0.14 -1.19 -35.10
CA SER A 15 -0.71 -1.53 -33.80
C SER A 15 -0.06 -0.54 -32.83
N ALA A 16 -0.86 0.27 -32.15
CA ALA A 16 -0.39 0.98 -30.97
C ALA A 16 -0.11 -0.12 -29.94
N TYR A 17 1.12 -0.64 -29.96
CA TYR A 17 1.62 -1.41 -28.83
C TYR A 17 1.73 -0.42 -27.67
N ALA A 18 1.32 -0.84 -26.48
CA ALA A 18 1.67 -0.12 -25.27
C ALA A 18 3.19 0.10 -25.29
N SER A 19 3.62 1.29 -24.90
CA SER A 19 5.04 1.57 -24.82
C SER A 19 5.63 0.74 -23.67
N GLU A 20 6.93 0.48 -23.70
CA GLU A 20 7.58 -0.22 -22.58
C GLU A 20 8.09 0.84 -21.63
N GLU A 21 7.41 0.99 -20.49
CA GLU A 21 7.85 1.89 -19.43
C GLU A 21 8.48 1.13 -18.26
N THR A 22 9.24 1.87 -17.45
CA THR A 22 9.83 1.35 -16.21
C THR A 22 9.32 2.16 -15.04
N LEU A 23 8.55 1.53 -14.17
CA LEU A 23 8.06 2.11 -12.91
C LEU A 23 9.22 2.34 -11.97
N THR A 24 9.30 3.53 -11.39
CA THR A 24 10.25 3.82 -10.31
C THR A 24 9.51 3.82 -8.98
N ALA A 25 9.90 2.94 -8.05
CA ALA A 25 9.38 2.91 -6.70
C ALA A 25 10.38 3.54 -5.73
N SER A 26 9.86 4.32 -4.77
CA SER A 26 10.62 4.86 -3.64
C SER A 26 9.68 5.04 -2.46
N HIS A 27 10.19 5.44 -1.29
CA HIS A 27 9.34 5.63 -0.12
C HIS A 27 9.87 6.72 0.81
N LEU A 28 9.00 7.21 1.69
CA LEU A 28 9.36 8.09 2.81
C LEU A 28 8.61 7.61 4.06
N PRO A 29 9.21 6.72 4.86
CA PRO A 29 8.54 6.21 6.04
C PRO A 29 8.28 7.33 7.05
N PRO A 30 7.16 7.28 7.80
CA PRO A 30 6.95 8.18 8.91
C PRO A 30 8.00 7.96 10.02
N ASN A 31 8.04 8.85 11.00
CA ASN A 31 8.88 8.62 12.17
C ASN A 31 8.44 7.35 12.92
N ASN A 32 9.42 6.65 13.50
CA ASN A 32 9.15 5.56 14.44
C ASN A 32 8.20 6.03 15.54
N SER A 33 7.23 5.19 15.85
CA SER A 33 6.08 5.57 16.68
C SER A 33 5.55 4.38 17.45
N SER A 34 4.66 4.64 18.41
CA SER A 34 4.06 3.61 19.24
C SER A 34 2.54 3.74 19.21
N PHE A 35 1.85 2.62 19.06
CA PHE A 35 0.39 2.58 18.97
C PHE A 35 -0.16 1.53 19.93
N SER A 36 -1.31 1.86 20.52
CA SER A 36 -2.02 0.93 21.39
C SER A 36 -2.56 -0.27 20.62
N GLN A 37 -2.69 -1.40 21.30
CA GLN A 37 -3.54 -2.51 20.85
C GLN A 37 -4.91 -1.99 20.38
N GLY A 38 -5.41 -2.52 19.26
CA GLY A 38 -6.70 -2.11 18.68
C GLY A 38 -6.66 -0.83 17.84
N SER A 39 -5.51 -0.16 17.72
CA SER A 39 -5.36 0.97 16.79
C SER A 39 -5.55 0.49 15.34
N THR A 40 -6.25 1.29 14.53
CA THR A 40 -6.54 0.98 13.12
C THR A 40 -5.95 2.03 12.20
N ASN A 41 -5.70 1.64 10.94
CA ASN A 41 -5.15 2.48 9.87
C ASN A 41 -3.85 3.19 10.28
N VAL A 42 -3.00 2.49 11.03
CA VAL A 42 -1.71 3.01 11.46
C VAL A 42 -0.75 2.97 10.28
N VAL A 43 -0.37 4.14 9.73
CA VAL A 43 0.56 4.22 8.60
C VAL A 43 1.97 3.85 9.06
N GLY A 44 2.52 2.80 8.47
CA GLY A 44 3.90 2.36 8.69
C GLY A 44 4.85 2.71 7.55
N ASP A 45 4.35 3.01 6.35
CA ASP A 45 5.18 3.46 5.23
C ASP A 45 4.37 4.27 4.21
N VAL A 46 5.06 5.11 3.44
CA VAL A 46 4.51 5.92 2.34
C VAL A 46 5.29 5.60 1.08
N LEU A 47 4.68 4.82 0.18
CA LEU A 47 5.25 4.36 -1.08
C LEU A 47 4.91 5.34 -2.21
N TYR A 48 5.92 5.73 -2.98
CA TYR A 48 5.79 6.55 -4.18
C TYR A 48 6.05 5.71 -5.41
N LEU A 49 5.08 5.69 -6.33
CA LEU A 49 5.13 4.95 -7.58
C LEU A 49 5.11 5.96 -8.73
N TYR A 50 6.25 6.20 -9.36
CA TYR A 50 6.38 7.12 -10.49
C TYR A 50 6.35 6.37 -11.82
N ALA A 51 5.45 6.78 -12.71
CA ALA A 51 5.46 6.38 -14.11
C ALA A 51 6.04 7.51 -14.97
N PRO A 52 7.01 7.22 -15.86
CA PRO A 52 7.52 8.21 -16.79
C PRO A 52 6.45 8.63 -17.83
N PRO A 53 6.72 9.65 -18.66
CA PRO A 53 5.85 9.98 -19.80
C PRO A 53 5.64 8.77 -20.71
N GLY A 54 4.40 8.48 -21.10
CA GLY A 54 4.02 7.29 -21.85
C GLY A 54 2.50 7.11 -21.87
N ASP A 55 2.03 5.86 -21.82
CA ASP A 55 0.61 5.52 -21.65
C ASP A 55 0.22 5.21 -20.18
N GLY A 56 1.20 5.18 -19.28
CA GLY A 56 1.01 4.98 -17.85
C GLY A 56 1.13 3.51 -17.47
N ILE A 57 1.46 3.25 -16.21
CA ILE A 57 1.81 1.89 -15.76
C ILE A 57 0.72 1.34 -14.85
N THR A 58 0.27 0.12 -15.11
CA THR A 58 -0.65 -0.58 -14.21
C THR A 58 0.10 -1.54 -13.29
N VAL A 59 0.05 -1.27 -11.99
CA VAL A 59 0.59 -2.16 -10.95
C VAL A 59 -0.42 -3.26 -10.64
N SER A 60 0.02 -4.51 -10.82
CA SER A 60 -0.81 -5.70 -10.69
C SER A 60 -0.69 -6.38 -9.33
N ASP A 61 0.48 -6.30 -8.71
CA ASP A 61 0.74 -7.00 -7.45
C ASP A 61 1.65 -6.15 -6.57
N ILE A 62 1.33 -6.12 -5.28
CA ILE A 62 2.21 -5.62 -4.23
C ILE A 62 2.32 -6.69 -3.15
N VAL A 63 3.51 -6.93 -2.66
CA VAL A 63 3.80 -7.80 -1.52
C VAL A 63 4.47 -6.97 -0.44
N VAL A 64 3.91 -6.99 0.75
CA VAL A 64 4.48 -6.35 1.93
C VAL A 64 4.95 -7.43 2.88
N ARG A 65 6.23 -7.40 3.23
CA ARG A 65 6.83 -8.32 4.19
C ARG A 65 6.81 -7.67 5.56
N GLN A 66 6.34 -8.39 6.56
CA GLN A 66 6.42 -7.99 7.95
C GLN A 66 7.78 -8.39 8.51
N SER A 67 8.43 -7.44 9.17
CA SER A 67 9.59 -7.66 10.03
C SER A 67 9.33 -7.09 11.43
N GLY A 68 10.24 -7.39 12.37
CA GLY A 68 10.09 -7.08 13.78
C GLY A 68 9.76 -8.32 14.62
N SER A 69 9.33 -8.08 15.87
CA SER A 69 9.05 -9.14 16.85
C SER A 69 7.57 -9.49 17.00
N ALA A 70 6.67 -8.72 16.37
CA ALA A 70 5.24 -9.01 16.34
C ALA A 70 4.96 -10.32 15.59
N ALA A 71 4.04 -11.12 16.11
CA ALA A 71 3.51 -12.26 15.39
C ALA A 71 2.54 -11.80 14.29
N ASP A 72 2.30 -12.62 13.27
CA ASP A 72 1.29 -12.30 12.24
C ASP A 72 -0.09 -12.01 12.88
N SER A 73 -0.45 -12.73 13.95
CA SER A 73 -1.71 -12.55 14.69
C SER A 73 -1.82 -11.23 15.47
N ASP A 74 -0.70 -10.52 15.66
CA ASP A 74 -0.70 -9.18 16.26
C ASP A 74 -1.22 -8.12 15.27
N ILE A 75 -1.27 -8.45 13.97
CA ILE A 75 -1.77 -7.60 12.89
C ILE A 75 -3.11 -8.17 12.41
N SER A 76 -4.19 -7.43 12.62
CA SER A 76 -5.53 -7.84 12.15
C SER A 76 -5.65 -7.72 10.64
N LEU A 77 -5.17 -6.61 10.08
CA LEU A 77 -5.16 -6.34 8.64
C LEU A 77 -3.96 -5.47 8.27
N LEU A 78 -3.44 -5.69 7.08
CA LEU A 78 -2.54 -4.77 6.38
C LEU A 78 -3.29 -4.22 5.18
N LYS A 79 -3.20 -2.90 4.96
CA LYS A 79 -3.95 -2.17 3.96
C LYS A 79 -3.01 -1.41 3.04
N LEU A 80 -3.36 -1.39 1.75
CA LEU A 80 -2.84 -0.46 0.77
C LEU A 80 -3.88 0.62 0.57
N ILE A 81 -3.49 1.88 0.74
CA ILE A 81 -4.39 3.01 0.69
C ILE A 81 -3.81 4.04 -0.28
N ARG A 82 -4.59 4.49 -1.26
CA ARG A 82 -4.20 5.62 -2.11
C ARG A 82 -4.38 6.90 -1.31
N ASP A 83 -3.27 7.62 -1.12
CA ASP A 83 -3.25 8.94 -0.48
C ASP A 83 -3.55 10.00 -1.54
N ILE A 84 -4.78 10.49 -1.55
CA ILE A 84 -5.27 11.39 -2.60
C ILE A 84 -4.68 12.80 -2.44
N ASN A 85 -4.36 13.21 -1.22
CA ASN A 85 -3.84 14.56 -0.95
C ASN A 85 -2.32 14.61 -0.76
N GLY A 86 -1.66 13.45 -0.67
CA GLY A 86 -0.20 13.30 -0.60
C GLY A 86 0.40 13.75 0.74
N ASN A 87 -0.36 13.73 1.83
CA ASN A 87 0.11 14.19 3.14
C ASN A 87 0.81 13.11 3.99
N GLY A 88 0.81 11.85 3.53
CA GLY A 88 1.43 10.73 4.23
C GLY A 88 0.65 10.22 5.44
N ALA A 89 -0.63 10.58 5.58
CA ALA A 89 -1.52 10.16 6.65
C ALA A 89 -2.85 9.68 6.08
N TYR A 90 -3.52 8.77 6.80
CA TYR A 90 -4.84 8.31 6.36
C TYR A 90 -5.95 9.30 6.74
N ASP A 91 -6.59 9.88 5.73
CA ASP A 91 -7.73 10.79 5.84
C ASP A 91 -9.06 10.11 5.49
N LEU A 92 -9.84 9.82 6.52
CA LEU A 92 -11.13 9.15 6.37
C LEU A 92 -12.08 9.94 5.46
N GLY A 93 -12.54 9.29 4.38
CA GLY A 93 -13.49 9.86 3.43
C GLY A 93 -12.85 10.68 2.31
N LEU A 94 -11.52 10.86 2.34
CA LEU A 94 -10.74 11.42 1.25
C LEU A 94 -9.89 10.33 0.58
N ASP A 95 -9.21 9.51 1.38
CA ASP A 95 -8.37 8.43 0.87
C ASP A 95 -9.16 7.18 0.49
N GLU A 96 -8.58 6.42 -0.44
CA GLU A 96 -9.17 5.20 -0.98
C GLU A 96 -8.41 3.96 -0.51
N ILE A 97 -9.08 3.03 0.19
CA ILE A 97 -8.50 1.71 0.47
C ILE A 97 -8.49 0.90 -0.84
N LEU A 98 -7.30 0.67 -1.39
CA LEU A 98 -7.10 -0.11 -2.61
C LEU A 98 -7.33 -1.60 -2.36
N ALA A 99 -6.75 -2.09 -1.26
CA ALA A 99 -6.86 -3.50 -0.86
C ALA A 99 -6.51 -3.69 0.61
N SER A 100 -6.95 -4.82 1.18
CA SER A 100 -6.60 -5.24 2.54
C SER A 100 -6.42 -6.76 2.60
N THR A 101 -5.44 -7.23 3.37
CA THR A 101 -5.18 -8.66 3.57
C THR A 101 -4.61 -8.93 4.96
N THR A 102 -4.47 -10.20 5.33
CA THR A 102 -3.79 -10.64 6.56
C THR A 102 -2.35 -11.05 6.26
N THR A 103 -1.48 -10.96 7.25
CA THR A 103 -0.13 -11.52 7.15
C THR A 103 -0.14 -13.03 7.39
N ALA A 104 0.64 -13.78 6.63
CA ALA A 104 0.91 -15.20 6.88
C ALA A 104 2.37 -15.53 6.59
N GLY A 105 3.09 -16.06 7.58
CA GLY A 105 4.53 -16.29 7.50
C GLY A 105 5.31 -15.00 7.32
N GLY A 106 4.85 -13.88 7.88
CA GLY A 106 5.45 -12.56 7.69
C GLY A 106 5.25 -11.97 6.29
N ILE A 107 4.30 -12.47 5.49
CA ILE A 107 4.01 -11.96 4.15
C ILE A 107 2.54 -11.58 4.02
N ALA A 108 2.28 -10.36 3.56
CA ALA A 108 0.98 -9.86 3.13
C ALA A 108 1.01 -9.64 1.61
N SER A 109 0.22 -10.41 0.85
CA SER A 109 0.19 -10.36 -0.62
C SER A 109 -1.12 -9.73 -1.12
N PHE A 110 -0.99 -8.81 -2.07
CA PHE A 110 -2.07 -8.10 -2.74
C PHE A 110 -2.03 -8.39 -4.25
N PRO A 111 -2.50 -9.56 -4.70
CA PRO A 111 -2.53 -9.89 -6.11
C PRO A 111 -3.73 -9.27 -6.82
N GLY A 112 -3.62 -9.10 -8.14
CA GLY A 112 -4.74 -8.64 -8.96
C GLY A 112 -5.18 -7.20 -8.69
N LEU A 113 -4.26 -6.37 -8.22
CA LEU A 113 -4.43 -4.92 -8.20
C LEU A 113 -4.66 -4.40 -9.63
N ASN A 114 -5.37 -3.29 -9.72
CA ASN A 114 -5.55 -2.53 -10.95
C ASN A 114 -5.22 -1.06 -10.68
N LEU A 115 -4.07 -0.84 -10.05
CA LEU A 115 -3.60 0.50 -9.69
C LEU A 115 -2.89 1.12 -10.90
N LEU A 116 -3.61 1.97 -11.63
CA LEU A 116 -3.03 2.77 -12.69
C LEU A 116 -2.25 3.95 -12.10
N VAL A 117 -0.97 4.04 -12.45
CA VAL A 117 -0.12 5.22 -12.29
C VAL A 117 -0.16 6.00 -13.59
N SER A 118 -0.74 7.20 -13.55
CA SER A 118 -0.90 8.02 -14.77
C SER A 118 0.48 8.44 -15.33
N PRO A 119 0.60 8.63 -16.65
CA PRO A 119 1.88 8.98 -17.26
C PRO A 119 2.40 10.33 -16.74
N ASP A 120 3.71 10.39 -16.47
CA ASP A 120 4.40 11.55 -15.89
C ASP A 120 3.82 12.00 -14.53
N THR A 121 3.36 11.04 -13.73
CA THR A 121 2.83 11.30 -12.38
C THR A 121 3.38 10.31 -11.36
N THR A 122 3.21 10.68 -10.09
CA THR A 122 3.51 9.82 -8.95
C THR A 122 2.21 9.50 -8.20
N GLU A 123 1.91 8.22 -8.06
CA GLU A 123 0.87 7.75 -7.14
C GLU A 123 1.49 7.56 -5.75
N THR A 124 0.79 8.02 -4.72
CA THR A 124 1.19 7.86 -3.31
C THR A 124 0.33 6.79 -2.66
N VAL A 125 0.96 5.75 -2.13
CA VAL A 125 0.28 4.60 -1.49
C VAL A 125 0.78 4.45 -0.06
N LEU A 126 -0.15 4.51 0.89
CA LEU A 126 0.14 4.23 2.29
C LEU A 126 0.08 2.73 2.56
N ILE A 127 1.03 2.25 3.35
CA ILE A 127 1.02 0.91 3.91
C ILE A 127 0.58 1.05 5.36
N ALA A 128 -0.65 0.63 5.65
CA ALA A 128 -1.26 0.82 6.96
C ALA A 128 -1.57 -0.51 7.65
N PHE A 129 -1.52 -0.50 8.97
CA PHE A 129 -1.71 -1.66 9.83
C PHE A 129 -2.92 -1.44 10.76
N ASP A 130 -3.74 -2.47 10.88
CA ASP A 130 -4.71 -2.60 11.97
C ASP A 130 -4.10 -3.53 13.03
N ILE A 131 -3.86 -3.00 14.22
CA ILE A 131 -3.24 -3.73 15.33
C ILE A 131 -4.33 -4.50 16.08
N SER A 132 -4.11 -5.80 16.30
CA SER A 132 -5.03 -6.63 17.08
C SER A 132 -5.23 -6.09 18.50
N ALA A 133 -6.46 -6.15 19.00
CA ALA A 133 -6.75 -5.82 20.40
C ALA A 133 -6.05 -6.78 21.38
N SER A 134 -5.67 -7.97 20.94
CA SER A 134 -4.91 -8.95 21.71
C SER A 134 -3.42 -8.98 21.35
N ALA A 135 -2.92 -8.00 20.60
CA ALA A 135 -1.55 -7.99 20.12
C ALA A 135 -0.53 -7.99 21.27
N SER A 136 0.60 -8.65 21.12
CA SER A 136 1.64 -8.68 22.15
C SER A 136 2.23 -7.29 22.40
N THR A 137 2.12 -6.78 23.62
CA THR A 137 2.71 -5.48 23.99
C THR A 137 4.24 -5.53 23.94
N SER A 138 4.88 -4.41 23.60
CA SER A 138 6.31 -4.26 23.33
C SER A 138 6.83 -5.01 22.10
N ALA A 139 5.94 -5.65 21.33
CA ALA A 139 6.31 -6.17 20.02
C ALA A 139 6.47 -5.04 19.01
N SER A 140 7.29 -5.27 17.99
CA SER A 140 7.53 -4.30 16.92
C SER A 140 7.03 -4.80 15.57
N ILE A 141 6.48 -3.90 14.76
CA ILE A 141 6.04 -4.13 13.39
C ILE A 141 6.84 -3.19 12.48
N GLN A 142 7.30 -3.69 11.34
CA GLN A 142 7.88 -2.91 10.25
C GLN A 142 7.47 -3.55 8.91
N SER A 143 7.14 -2.74 7.90
CA SER A 143 6.94 -3.20 6.53
C SER A 143 8.25 -3.21 5.76
N ASN A 144 8.46 -4.21 4.93
CA ASN A 144 9.56 -4.27 3.97
C ASN A 144 9.03 -4.61 2.58
N ILE A 145 9.49 -3.88 1.57
CA ILE A 145 9.27 -4.20 0.16
C ILE A 145 10.65 -4.39 -0.48
N ILE A 146 10.85 -5.51 -1.15
CA ILE A 146 12.14 -5.95 -1.68
C ILE A 146 12.04 -6.18 -3.19
N TYR A 147 12.81 -5.44 -3.98
CA TYR A 147 12.84 -5.57 -5.43
C TYR A 147 13.20 -7.01 -5.86
N ALA A 148 14.28 -7.56 -5.30
CA ALA A 148 14.72 -8.92 -5.57
C ALA A 148 13.70 -10.00 -5.15
N GLY A 149 12.73 -9.64 -4.30
CA GLY A 149 11.60 -10.49 -3.91
C GLY A 149 10.46 -10.52 -4.93
N GLY A 150 10.49 -9.66 -5.95
CA GLY A 150 9.38 -9.45 -6.88
C GLY A 150 8.18 -8.79 -6.20
N ASP A 151 8.44 -7.95 -5.20
CA ASP A 151 7.39 -7.44 -4.31
C ASP A 151 6.51 -6.36 -4.95
N ILE A 152 6.88 -5.83 -6.11
CA ILE A 152 6.03 -4.96 -6.94
C ILE A 152 6.07 -5.53 -8.36
N LEU A 153 4.91 -5.81 -8.93
CA LEU A 153 4.76 -6.27 -10.31
C LEU A 153 3.84 -5.35 -11.11
N THR A 154 4.14 -5.24 -12.40
CA THR A 154 3.39 -4.45 -13.37
C THR A 154 2.83 -5.35 -14.46
N ILE A 155 1.78 -4.90 -15.12
CA ILE A 155 1.26 -5.60 -16.30
C ILE A 155 2.22 -5.38 -17.47
N ALA A 156 2.63 -6.47 -18.13
CA ALA A 156 3.46 -6.38 -19.32
C ALA A 156 2.80 -5.51 -20.40
N PRO A 157 3.57 -4.70 -21.14
CA PRO A 157 5.03 -4.76 -21.30
C PRO A 157 5.86 -4.06 -20.22
N ASP A 158 5.23 -3.34 -19.28
CA ASP A 158 5.95 -2.52 -18.31
C ASP A 158 6.82 -3.33 -17.36
N THR A 159 7.87 -2.68 -16.85
CA THR A 159 8.83 -3.23 -15.90
C THR A 159 8.92 -2.36 -14.65
N VAL A 160 9.62 -2.87 -13.62
CA VAL A 160 9.92 -2.13 -12.39
C VAL A 160 11.42 -1.94 -12.28
N ALA A 161 11.86 -0.70 -12.02
CA ALA A 161 13.26 -0.39 -11.75
C ALA A 161 13.70 -1.00 -10.42
N ASP A 162 14.98 -1.35 -10.30
CA ASP A 162 15.55 -1.82 -9.04
C ASP A 162 15.54 -0.70 -7.99
N PHE A 163 14.72 -0.87 -6.96
CA PHE A 163 14.60 0.02 -5.81
C PHE A 163 15.27 -0.55 -4.54
N GLY A 164 15.96 -1.69 -4.64
CA GLY A 164 16.58 -2.36 -3.50
C GLY A 164 15.58 -2.84 -2.46
N THR A 165 15.68 -2.29 -1.24
CA THR A 165 14.77 -2.58 -0.13
C THR A 165 14.22 -1.28 0.43
N LEU A 166 12.90 -1.23 0.58
CA LEU A 166 12.17 -0.12 1.18
C LEU A 166 11.70 -0.57 2.58
N ASP A 167 12.36 -0.06 3.61
CA ASP A 167 12.12 -0.39 5.02
C ASP A 167 11.25 0.65 5.71
N GLY A 168 9.99 0.31 5.99
CA GLY A 168 9.04 1.18 6.67
C GLY A 168 9.48 1.62 8.07
N ALA A 169 8.66 2.46 8.71
CA ALA A 169 8.88 2.88 10.08
C ALA A 169 8.79 1.69 11.04
N THR A 170 9.62 1.69 12.08
CA THR A 170 9.45 0.75 13.19
C THR A 170 8.33 1.25 14.10
N MET A 171 7.28 0.46 14.23
CA MET A 171 6.16 0.73 15.13
C MET A 171 6.21 -0.21 16.34
N SER A 172 6.05 0.32 17.54
CA SER A 172 5.97 -0.49 18.77
C SER A 172 4.53 -0.60 19.28
N ILE A 173 4.12 -1.78 19.71
CA ILE A 173 2.78 -2.02 20.25
C ILE A 173 2.76 -1.69 21.75
N THR A 174 1.89 -0.81 22.18
CA THR A 174 1.66 -0.50 23.60
C THR A 174 0.35 -1.09 24.09
N ALA A 175 0.21 -1.28 25.40
CA ALA A 175 -1.05 -1.70 26.00
C ALA A 175 -2.16 -0.68 25.69
N SER A 176 -3.39 -1.15 25.49
CA SER A 176 -4.56 -0.27 25.52
C SER A 176 -4.78 0.27 26.94
N ALA A 177 -5.33 1.49 27.06
CA ALA A 177 -5.61 2.08 28.37
C ALA A 177 -6.86 1.46 28.99
N ASP A 178 -6.77 1.04 30.25
CA ASP A 178 -7.92 0.58 31.01
C ASP A 178 -8.85 1.75 31.36
N THR A 179 -10.17 1.56 31.21
CA THR A 179 -11.18 2.52 31.66
C THR A 179 -11.90 2.00 32.90
N LEU A 180 -11.79 2.71 34.02
CA LEU A 180 -12.59 2.45 35.23
C LEU A 180 -13.78 3.41 35.28
N THR A 181 -15.00 2.89 35.15
CA THR A 181 -16.23 3.65 35.40
C THR A 181 -16.74 3.40 36.81
N VAL A 182 -16.82 4.45 37.63
CA VAL A 182 -17.44 4.39 38.97
C VAL A 182 -18.81 5.06 38.90
N SER A 183 -19.87 4.30 39.21
CA SER A 183 -21.23 4.84 39.36
C SER A 183 -21.62 4.88 40.84
N HIS A 184 -22.22 5.99 41.30
CA HIS A 184 -22.88 6.04 42.59
C HIS A 184 -24.39 6.29 42.40
N ILE A 185 -25.21 5.68 43.24
CA ILE A 185 -26.61 6.02 43.41
C ILE A 185 -26.72 6.70 44.78
N PRO A 186 -27.14 7.99 44.86
CA PRO A 186 -27.38 8.64 46.14
C PRO A 186 -28.42 7.86 46.96
N PRO A 187 -28.30 7.80 48.30
CA PRO A 187 -29.36 7.26 49.15
C PRO A 187 -30.69 8.00 48.89
N ALA A 188 -31.81 7.30 48.99
CA ALA A 188 -33.11 7.96 48.98
C ALA A 188 -33.17 8.96 50.15
N ASP A 189 -33.55 10.21 49.88
CA ASP A 189 -33.74 11.22 50.91
C ASP A 189 -34.70 10.69 51.98
N PHE A 190 -34.29 10.75 53.25
CA PHE A 190 -35.19 10.50 54.37
C PHE A 190 -36.09 11.74 54.50
N ALA A 191 -37.29 11.67 53.93
CA ALA A 191 -38.37 12.63 54.13
C ALA A 191 -38.90 12.63 55.57
#